data_AF-A0A8K0P0N8-F1
#
_entry.id   AF-A0A8K0P0N8-F1
#
_cell.length_a   1.000
_cell.length_b   1.000
_cell.length_c   1.000
_cell.angle_alpha   90.00
_cell.angle_beta   90.00
_cell.angle_gamma   90.00
#
_symmetry.space_group_name_H-M   'P 1'
#
loop_
_entity.id
_entity.type
_entity.pdbx_description
1 polymer ?
#
loop_
_entity_poly.entity_id
_entity_poly.type
_entity_poly.pdbx_seq_one_letter_code
_entity_poly.pdbx_strand_id
1 'polypeptide(L)'
;MSHRIIVKKFGSDNDEYDPEMHPNPKINKIWPKLEEKFKKLYTPERDITIDESLLLSKGRHQFNPQKRARFGIKTFIISESRSGYLWSTIIYSGKGTLFDDEFKDKPMSSQAVMTLMKPLLDKGYCLIMENFYMSPEFTEWLISHSSNTYGTLRRTRRGIPKELETIHSCSFILQITTN
;
A
#
# COMPACT_ATOMS: atom_id res chain seq x y z
N MET A 1 37.08 -0.33 -17.48
CA MET A 1 36.43 0.96 -17.79
C MET A 1 35.05 0.98 -17.13
N SER A 2 34.91 1.73 -16.04
CA SER A 2 33.64 1.88 -15.31
C SER A 2 32.74 2.82 -16.08
N HIS A 3 31.71 2.29 -16.75
CA HIS A 3 30.70 3.09 -17.41
C HIS A 3 29.80 3.71 -16.33
N ARG A 4 30.16 4.93 -15.91
CA ARG A 4 29.25 5.80 -15.15
C ARG A 4 28.08 6.15 -16.06
N ILE A 5 26.92 5.55 -15.81
CA ILE A 5 25.65 6.09 -16.31
C ILE A 5 25.49 7.46 -15.63
N ILE A 6 25.82 8.52 -16.36
CA ILE A 6 25.50 9.88 -15.95
C ILE A 6 23.99 10.02 -16.14
N VAL A 7 23.23 9.89 -15.05
CA VAL A 7 21.83 10.36 -15.03
C VAL A 7 21.90 11.88 -15.21
N LYS A 8 21.77 12.33 -16.46
CA LYS A 8 21.59 13.74 -16.77
C LYS A 8 20.32 14.18 -16.04
N LYS A 9 20.48 15.23 -15.24
CA LYS A 9 19.46 16.04 -14.57
C LYS A 9 18.09 15.88 -15.24
N PHE A 10 17.19 15.09 -14.63
CA PHE A 10 15.77 15.20 -14.94
C PHE A 10 15.31 16.57 -14.42
N GLY A 11 15.27 17.56 -15.30
CA GLY A 11 14.64 18.84 -15.02
C GLY A 11 13.15 18.59 -14.82
N SER A 12 12.65 18.79 -13.61
CA SER A 12 11.22 18.80 -13.35
C SER A 12 10.71 20.20 -13.71
N ASP A 13 10.34 20.44 -14.97
CA ASP A 13 9.77 21.73 -15.42
C ASP A 13 8.43 21.96 -14.73
N ASN A 14 8.38 22.81 -13.71
CA ASN A 14 7.24 23.00 -12.80
C ASN A 14 6.14 23.92 -13.35
N ASP A 15 6.15 24.21 -14.64
CA ASP A 15 5.28 25.24 -15.22
C ASP A 15 3.78 24.85 -15.17
N GLU A 16 3.44 23.55 -15.11
CA GLU A 16 2.08 23.03 -14.92
C GLU A 16 1.78 22.58 -13.47
N TYR A 17 2.52 23.10 -12.48
CA TYR A 17 2.32 22.70 -11.07
C TYR A 17 1.07 23.33 -10.45
N ASP A 18 0.04 22.51 -10.23
CA ASP A 18 -1.09 22.82 -9.34
C ASP A 18 -0.84 22.28 -7.91
N PRO A 19 -0.67 23.13 -6.89
CA PRO A 19 -0.48 22.70 -5.50
C PRO A 19 -1.66 21.95 -4.88
N GLU A 20 -2.88 22.08 -5.39
CA GLU A 20 -4.05 21.33 -4.92
C GLU A 20 -4.06 19.89 -5.46
N MET A 21 -3.69 19.72 -6.74
CA MET A 21 -3.62 18.38 -7.36
C MET A 21 -2.27 17.68 -7.15
N HIS A 22 -1.20 18.42 -6.83
CA HIS A 22 0.18 17.93 -6.85
C HIS A 22 0.91 18.13 -5.51
N PRO A 23 0.51 17.45 -4.41
CA PRO A 23 1.12 17.65 -3.09
C PRO A 23 2.60 17.27 -3.00
N ASN A 24 3.17 16.63 -4.04
CA ASN A 24 4.61 16.44 -4.17
C ASN A 24 5.14 16.95 -5.53
N PRO A 25 5.55 18.24 -5.64
CA PRO A 25 5.90 18.90 -6.90
C PRO A 25 6.95 18.18 -7.74
N LYS A 26 7.88 17.47 -7.09
CA LYS A 26 9.06 16.89 -7.76
C LYS A 26 8.78 15.53 -8.40
N ILE A 27 7.83 14.78 -7.86
CA ILE A 27 7.55 13.39 -8.29
C ILE A 27 6.26 13.31 -9.10
N ASN A 28 5.36 14.28 -8.94
CA ASN A 28 4.02 14.20 -9.51
C ASN A 28 3.95 14.29 -11.04
N LYS A 29 5.00 14.72 -11.75
CA LYS A 29 4.95 14.73 -13.23
C LYS A 29 5.15 13.37 -13.87
N ILE A 30 5.94 12.53 -13.20
CA ILE A 30 6.39 11.24 -13.73
C ILE A 30 5.57 10.12 -13.11
N TRP A 31 5.28 10.22 -11.82
CA TRP A 31 4.67 9.13 -11.07
C TRP A 31 3.26 8.75 -11.53
N PRO A 32 2.30 9.67 -11.71
CA PRO A 32 0.97 9.32 -12.20
C PRO A 32 1.02 8.63 -13.58
N LYS A 33 1.91 9.11 -14.47
CA LYS A 33 2.11 8.51 -15.80
C LYS A 33 2.69 7.08 -15.73
N LEU A 34 3.56 6.81 -14.75
CA LEU A 34 4.09 5.46 -14.52
C LEU A 34 3.01 4.55 -13.92
N GLU A 35 2.28 5.05 -12.93
CA GLU A 35 1.25 4.30 -12.22
C GLU A 35 0.11 3.89 -13.16
N GLU A 36 -0.32 4.81 -14.02
CA GLU A 36 -1.28 4.54 -15.09
C GLU A 36 -0.78 3.44 -16.04
N LYS A 37 0.51 3.47 -16.41
CA LYS A 37 1.11 2.45 -17.28
C LYS A 37 1.18 1.09 -16.61
N PHE A 38 1.55 1.00 -15.33
CA PHE A 38 1.60 -0.28 -14.61
C PHE A 38 0.22 -0.97 -14.61
N LYS A 39 -0.83 -0.21 -14.32
CA LYS A 39 -2.20 -0.72 -14.34
C LYS A 39 -2.67 -1.14 -15.74
N LYS A 40 -2.24 -0.43 -16.79
CA LYS A 40 -2.64 -0.71 -18.18
C LYS A 40 -1.93 -1.92 -18.80
N LEU A 41 -0.67 -2.14 -18.44
CA LEU A 41 0.16 -3.16 -19.08
C LEU A 41 -0.08 -4.56 -18.52
N TYR A 42 -0.61 -4.67 -17.31
CA TYR A 42 -0.82 -5.95 -16.65
C TYR A 42 -2.12 -5.98 -15.86
N THR A 43 -2.91 -7.02 -16.07
CA THR A 43 -4.03 -7.35 -15.20
C THR A 43 -3.56 -8.43 -14.23
N PRO A 44 -3.55 -8.17 -12.91
CA PRO A 44 -3.11 -9.14 -11.93
C PRO A 44 -4.05 -10.36 -11.92
N GLU A 45 -3.50 -11.52 -11.58
CA GLU A 45 -4.32 -12.68 -11.21
C GLU A 45 -5.03 -12.45 -9.87
N ARG A 46 -5.87 -13.43 -9.48
CA ARG A 46 -6.72 -13.35 -8.28
C ARG A 46 -5.97 -12.92 -7.02
N ASP A 47 -4.78 -13.47 -6.79
CA ASP A 47 -4.09 -13.30 -5.52
C ASP A 47 -3.10 -12.12 -5.58
N ILE A 48 -3.34 -11.12 -4.76
CA ILE A 48 -2.57 -9.86 -4.69
C ILE A 48 -2.08 -9.61 -3.27
N THR A 49 -0.96 -8.91 -3.14
CA THR A 49 -0.36 -8.58 -1.85
C THR A 49 -0.26 -7.06 -1.67
N ILE A 50 -0.41 -6.59 -0.43
CA ILE A 50 -0.05 -5.22 -0.05
C ILE A 50 1.06 -5.25 1.00
N ASP A 51 2.13 -4.48 0.73
CA ASP A 51 3.29 -4.36 1.61
C ASP A 51 3.86 -2.93 1.62
N GLU A 52 4.70 -2.66 2.60
CA GLU A 52 5.50 -1.44 2.76
C GLU A 52 6.93 -1.66 2.24
N SER A 53 7.31 -0.85 1.25
CA SER A 53 8.70 -0.69 0.84
C SER A 53 9.28 0.60 1.40
N LEU A 54 10.57 0.59 1.71
CA LEU A 54 11.32 1.74 2.19
C LEU A 54 12.53 1.95 1.29
N LEU A 55 12.40 2.88 0.34
CA LEU A 55 13.46 3.21 -0.60
C LEU A 55 14.52 4.05 0.10
N LEU A 56 15.75 3.55 0.16
CA LEU A 56 16.87 4.21 0.82
C LEU A 56 17.06 5.63 0.25
N SER A 57 17.03 6.62 1.14
CA SER A 57 17.33 8.02 0.81
C SER A 57 18.35 8.56 1.80
N LYS A 58 19.27 9.39 1.31
CA LYS A 58 20.22 10.12 2.17
C LYS A 58 19.54 11.24 2.98
N GLY A 59 18.31 11.62 2.62
CA GLY A 59 17.49 12.56 3.37
C GLY A 59 16.82 11.93 4.60
N ARG A 60 16.55 12.74 5.62
CA ARG A 60 15.79 12.33 6.81
C ARG A 60 14.29 12.36 6.52
N HIS A 61 13.82 11.35 5.79
CA HIS A 61 12.39 11.13 5.54
C HIS A 61 11.83 10.21 6.62
N GLN A 62 11.29 9.03 6.26
CA GLN A 62 10.74 8.09 7.23
C GLN A 62 11.84 7.24 7.88
N PHE A 63 11.78 7.09 9.20
CA PHE A 63 12.60 6.13 9.94
C PHE A 63 11.81 4.84 10.21
N ASN A 64 12.40 3.69 9.91
CA ASN A 64 11.90 2.38 10.35
C ASN A 64 13.08 1.49 10.78
N PRO A 65 13.23 1.18 12.08
CA PRO A 65 14.36 0.40 12.56
C PRO A 65 14.33 -1.07 12.11
N GLN A 66 13.16 -1.59 11.73
CA GLN A 66 12.98 -2.99 11.32
C GLN A 66 13.39 -3.23 9.86
N LYS A 67 13.49 -2.19 9.04
CA LYS A 67 13.89 -2.31 7.62
C LYS A 67 15.39 -2.08 7.47
N ARG A 68 16.00 -2.75 6.49
CA ARG A 68 17.45 -2.64 6.19
C ARG A 68 17.87 -1.20 5.89
N ALA A 69 17.10 -0.51 5.05
CA ALA A 69 17.22 0.93 4.86
C ALA A 69 16.47 1.63 6.00
N ARG A 70 17.16 1.97 7.09
CA ARG A 70 16.51 2.56 8.28
C ARG A 70 15.87 3.92 8.00
N PHE A 71 16.41 4.67 7.04
CA PHE A 71 15.87 5.96 6.59
C PHE A 71 15.54 5.87 5.11
N GLY A 72 14.34 6.32 4.73
CA GLY A 72 13.93 6.25 3.34
C GLY A 72 12.58 6.87 3.03
N ILE A 73 12.23 6.82 1.76
CA ILE A 73 10.90 7.15 1.26
C ILE A 73 10.05 5.89 1.41
N LYS A 74 9.03 5.97 2.26
CA LYS A 74 8.09 4.87 2.48
C LYS A 74 7.06 4.86 1.34
N THR A 75 6.79 3.69 0.80
CA THR A 75 5.78 3.48 -0.25
C THR A 75 4.91 2.29 0.13
N PHE A 76 3.60 2.47 0.07
CA PHE A 76 2.65 1.38 0.05
C PHE A 76 2.59 0.82 -1.36
N ILE A 77 2.66 -0.49 -1.52
CA ILE A 77 2.70 -1.16 -2.82
C ILE A 77 1.65 -2.24 -2.82
N ILE A 78 0.91 -2.32 -3.93
CA ILE A 78 0.12 -3.50 -4.28
C ILE A 78 0.81 -4.24 -5.41
N SER A 79 1.01 -5.54 -5.23
CA SER A 79 1.69 -6.41 -6.19
C SER A 79 0.93 -7.71 -6.41
N GLU A 80 1.11 -8.31 -7.58
CA GLU A 80 0.57 -9.63 -7.86
C GLU A 80 1.43 -10.72 -7.18
N SER A 81 0.78 -11.68 -6.52
CA SER A 81 1.44 -12.61 -5.59
C SER A 81 2.36 -13.61 -6.28
N ARG A 82 2.07 -13.99 -7.53
CA ARG A 82 2.78 -15.08 -8.23
C ARG A 82 4.06 -14.58 -8.92
N SER A 83 3.97 -13.45 -9.57
CA SER A 83 5.03 -12.82 -10.38
C SER A 83 5.79 -11.73 -9.61
N GLY A 84 5.21 -11.19 -8.53
CA GLY A 84 5.73 -10.02 -7.84
C GLY A 84 5.56 -8.72 -8.63
N TYR A 85 4.70 -8.69 -9.66
CA TYR A 85 4.48 -7.51 -10.49
C TYR A 85 3.91 -6.37 -9.65
N LEU A 86 4.58 -5.21 -9.66
CA LEU A 86 4.12 -3.99 -9.01
C LEU A 86 2.97 -3.39 -9.83
N TRP A 87 1.76 -3.40 -9.27
CA TRP A 87 0.56 -2.97 -9.99
C TRP A 87 0.19 -1.51 -9.69
N SER A 88 0.25 -1.10 -8.43
CA SER A 88 0.00 0.28 -8.01
C SER A 88 0.71 0.58 -6.69
N THR A 89 0.82 1.86 -6.34
CA THR A 89 1.59 2.30 -5.19
C THR A 89 1.25 3.72 -4.77
N ILE A 90 1.29 3.96 -3.46
CA ILE A 90 1.11 5.27 -2.83
C ILE A 90 2.41 5.65 -2.13
N ILE A 91 2.89 6.87 -2.41
CA ILE A 91 4.08 7.44 -1.76
C ILE A 91 3.66 8.10 -0.45
N TYR A 92 4.20 7.60 0.66
CA TYR A 92 3.91 8.17 1.98
C TYR A 92 4.68 9.49 2.17
N SER A 93 3.93 10.57 2.36
CA SER A 93 4.43 11.94 2.55
C SER A 93 4.02 12.53 3.91
N GLY A 94 3.74 11.67 4.90
CA GLY A 94 3.23 12.11 6.20
C GLY A 94 1.81 12.65 6.08
N LYS A 95 1.57 13.86 6.61
CA LYS A 95 0.25 14.52 6.56
C LYS A 95 -0.23 14.86 5.15
N GLY A 96 0.70 15.02 4.19
CA GLY A 96 0.37 15.30 2.79
C GLY A 96 0.25 14.03 1.94
N THR A 97 0.05 12.86 2.55
CA THR A 97 -0.17 11.63 1.77
C THR A 97 -1.54 11.70 1.13
N LEU A 98 -1.57 11.46 -0.19
CA LEU A 98 -2.82 11.37 -0.93
C LEU A 98 -3.45 9.99 -0.75
N PHE A 99 -4.60 9.99 -0.09
CA PHE A 99 -5.52 8.88 -0.05
C PHE A 99 -6.83 9.30 -0.71
N ASP A 100 -7.70 8.34 -0.99
CA ASP A 100 -9.05 8.66 -1.47
C ASP A 100 -9.85 9.39 -0.38
N ASP A 101 -10.47 10.51 -0.73
CA ASP A 101 -11.24 11.35 0.19
C ASP A 101 -12.41 10.61 0.85
N GLU A 102 -12.91 9.54 0.20
CA GLU A 102 -13.94 8.66 0.72
C GLU A 102 -13.54 8.02 2.07
N PHE A 103 -12.24 7.79 2.30
CA PHE A 103 -11.74 7.06 3.46
C PHE A 103 -11.07 7.94 4.51
N LYS A 104 -11.18 9.27 4.41
CA LYS A 104 -10.45 10.23 5.27
C LYS A 104 -10.70 10.07 6.77
N ASP A 105 -11.84 9.50 7.17
CA ASP A 105 -12.25 9.23 8.55
C ASP A 105 -11.63 7.94 9.12
N LYS A 106 -11.08 7.07 8.25
CA LYS A 106 -10.48 5.79 8.63
C LYS A 106 -9.04 5.96 9.13
N PRO A 107 -8.48 4.98 9.86
CA PRO A 107 -7.06 4.98 10.20
C PRO A 107 -6.17 4.96 8.94
N MET A 108 -4.99 5.60 9.00
CA MET A 108 -4.04 5.66 7.86
C MET A 108 -3.73 4.29 7.23
N SER A 109 -3.61 3.24 8.05
CA SER A 109 -3.39 1.87 7.56
C SER A 109 -4.53 1.39 6.66
N SER A 110 -5.78 1.67 7.06
CA SER A 110 -6.97 1.32 6.28
C SER A 110 -7.10 2.24 5.06
N GLN A 111 -6.85 3.55 5.19
CA GLN A 111 -6.85 4.49 4.07
C GLN A 111 -5.94 4.04 2.93
N ALA A 112 -4.70 3.65 3.26
CA ALA A 112 -3.74 3.19 2.27
C ALA A 112 -4.25 1.95 1.50
N VAL A 113 -4.76 0.95 2.23
CA VAL A 113 -5.24 -0.29 1.63
C VAL A 113 -6.52 -0.07 0.82
N MET A 114 -7.51 0.64 1.38
CA MET A 114 -8.78 0.92 0.72
C MET A 114 -8.57 1.73 -0.56
N THR A 115 -7.69 2.74 -0.52
CA THR A 115 -7.33 3.53 -1.72
C THR A 115 -6.69 2.66 -2.80
N LEU A 116 -5.72 1.82 -2.45
CA LEU A 116 -5.05 0.91 -3.40
C LEU A 116 -6.01 -0.14 -3.97
N MET A 117 -6.94 -0.64 -3.16
CA MET A 117 -7.88 -1.70 -3.51
C MET A 117 -9.08 -1.22 -4.31
N LYS A 118 -9.47 0.06 -4.20
CA LYS A 118 -10.67 0.61 -4.84
C LYS A 118 -10.89 0.17 -6.30
N PRO A 119 -9.88 0.16 -7.20
CA PRO A 119 -10.09 -0.26 -8.58
C PRO A 119 -10.17 -1.79 -8.78
N LEU A 120 -9.92 -2.58 -7.73
CA LEU A 120 -9.94 -4.05 -7.71
C LEU A 120 -11.11 -4.62 -6.89
N LEU A 121 -11.89 -3.78 -6.21
CA LEU A 121 -13.11 -4.20 -5.50
C LEU A 121 -14.13 -4.80 -6.46
N ASP A 122 -14.99 -5.66 -5.92
CA ASP A 122 -16.12 -6.30 -6.62
C ASP A 122 -15.73 -7.18 -7.82
N LYS A 123 -14.47 -7.61 -7.88
CA LYS A 123 -13.92 -8.43 -8.96
C LYS A 123 -13.44 -9.81 -8.50
N GLY A 124 -13.64 -10.17 -7.24
CA GLY A 124 -13.24 -11.47 -6.69
C GLY A 124 -11.74 -11.61 -6.42
N TYR A 125 -10.99 -10.50 -6.32
CA TYR A 125 -9.58 -10.56 -5.91
C TYR A 125 -9.45 -11.03 -4.47
N CYS A 126 -8.30 -11.64 -4.20
CA CYS A 126 -7.93 -12.07 -2.88
C CYS A 126 -6.68 -11.35 -2.41
N LEU A 127 -6.83 -10.61 -1.31
CA LEU A 127 -5.82 -9.73 -0.77
C LEU A 127 -5.03 -10.37 0.36
N ILE A 128 -3.71 -10.32 0.28
CA ILE A 128 -2.79 -10.82 1.29
C ILE A 128 -2.06 -9.63 1.92
N MET A 129 -2.09 -9.52 3.25
CA MET A 129 -1.47 -8.39 3.94
C MET A 129 -0.91 -8.72 5.32
N GLU A 130 -0.02 -7.87 5.80
CA GLU A 130 0.53 -7.95 7.15
C GLU A 130 -0.48 -7.57 8.24
N ASN A 131 -0.20 -7.99 9.47
CA ASN A 131 -1.02 -7.67 10.66
C ASN A 131 -1.21 -6.19 10.96
N PHE A 132 -0.36 -5.32 10.40
CA PHE A 132 -0.46 -3.88 10.56
C PHE A 132 -1.76 -3.35 9.93
N TYR A 133 -2.22 -3.98 8.85
CA TYR A 133 -3.40 -3.59 8.10
C TYR A 133 -4.67 -4.30 8.54
N MET A 134 -4.53 -5.50 9.12
CA MET A 134 -5.67 -6.34 9.51
C MET A 134 -6.46 -5.77 10.70
N SER A 135 -7.79 -5.72 10.55
CA SER A 135 -8.76 -5.50 11.63
C SER A 135 -10.12 -6.11 11.26
N PRO A 136 -10.99 -6.43 12.25
CA PRO A 136 -12.32 -6.97 11.99
C PRO A 136 -13.17 -6.04 11.10
N GLU A 137 -13.30 -4.77 11.47
CA GLU A 137 -14.04 -3.75 10.70
C GLU A 137 -13.56 -3.66 9.25
N PHE A 138 -12.24 -3.63 9.04
CA PHE A 138 -11.66 -3.58 7.71
C PHE A 138 -11.97 -4.85 6.90
N THR A 139 -12.04 -6.01 7.55
CA THR A 139 -12.30 -7.26 6.86
C THR A 139 -13.77 -7.39 6.46
N GLU A 140 -14.69 -6.95 7.32
CA GLU A 140 -16.13 -6.85 6.97
C GLU A 140 -16.34 -5.95 5.74
N TRP A 141 -15.60 -4.84 5.65
CA TRP A 141 -15.62 -3.97 4.48
C TRP A 141 -15.11 -4.67 3.21
N LEU A 142 -14.07 -5.50 3.28
CA LEU A 142 -13.61 -6.27 2.11
C LEU A 142 -14.65 -7.30 1.65
N ILE A 143 -15.30 -7.99 2.60
CA ILE A 143 -16.36 -8.95 2.30
C ILE A 143 -17.52 -8.26 1.60
N SER A 144 -17.93 -7.08 2.07
CA SER A 144 -19.04 -6.33 1.46
C SER A 144 -18.74 -5.89 0.03
N HIS A 145 -17.47 -5.93 -0.40
CA HIS A 145 -16.99 -5.57 -1.73
C HIS A 145 -16.42 -6.78 -2.50
N SER A 146 -17.00 -7.96 -2.27
CA SER A 146 -16.67 -9.23 -2.95
C SER A 146 -15.16 -9.51 -3.03
N SER A 147 -14.42 -9.16 -1.97
CA SER A 147 -12.96 -9.27 -1.91
C SER A 147 -12.56 -10.14 -0.73
N ASN A 148 -11.79 -11.19 -1.02
CA ASN A 148 -11.32 -12.12 0.00
C ASN A 148 -10.03 -11.60 0.63
N THR A 149 -9.70 -12.07 1.84
CA THR A 149 -8.43 -11.69 2.47
C THR A 149 -7.80 -12.81 3.28
N TYR A 150 -6.47 -12.81 3.27
CA TYR A 150 -5.60 -13.63 4.10
C TYR A 150 -4.59 -12.74 4.82
N GLY A 151 -4.42 -12.96 6.11
CA GLY A 151 -3.39 -12.23 6.84
C GLY A 151 -3.21 -12.73 8.25
N THR A 152 -2.17 -12.21 8.89
CA THR A 152 -2.00 -12.43 10.33
C THR A 152 -2.80 -11.37 11.10
N LEU A 153 -3.56 -11.77 12.10
CA LEU A 153 -4.31 -10.84 12.94
C LEU A 153 -3.64 -10.71 14.30
N ARG A 154 -3.37 -9.46 14.71
CA ARG A 154 -2.82 -9.18 16.05
C ARG A 154 -3.95 -9.27 17.07
N ARG A 155 -3.75 -10.06 18.12
CA ARG A 155 -4.77 -10.38 19.15
C ARG A 155 -5.25 -9.16 19.93
N THR A 156 -4.34 -8.21 20.15
CA THR A 156 -4.64 -6.95 20.85
C THR A 156 -5.40 -5.94 19.97
N ARG A 157 -5.91 -6.35 18.79
CA ARG A 157 -6.73 -5.48 17.95
C ARG A 157 -8.11 -5.33 18.56
N ARG A 158 -8.68 -4.15 18.39
CA ARG A 158 -10.07 -3.89 18.79
C ARG A 158 -11.01 -4.77 17.95
N GLY A 159 -12.03 -5.33 18.59
CA GLY A 159 -13.05 -6.16 17.93
C GLY A 159 -12.72 -7.64 17.87
N ILE A 160 -11.60 -8.09 18.45
CA ILE A 160 -11.30 -9.52 18.57
C ILE A 160 -12.11 -10.10 19.74
N PRO A 161 -12.83 -11.22 19.55
CA PRO A 161 -13.47 -11.95 20.64
C PRO A 161 -12.45 -12.37 21.71
N LYS A 162 -12.81 -12.21 22.98
CA LYS A 162 -11.91 -12.48 24.12
C LYS A 162 -11.47 -13.94 24.17
N GLU A 163 -12.28 -14.84 23.63
CA GLU A 163 -11.99 -16.26 23.51
C GLU A 163 -10.71 -16.49 22.69
N LEU A 164 -10.48 -15.70 21.64
CA LEU A 164 -9.28 -15.75 20.80
C LEU A 164 -8.05 -15.08 21.47
N GLU A 165 -8.27 -14.28 22.52
CA GLU A 165 -7.21 -13.72 23.37
C GLU A 165 -6.60 -14.74 24.35
N THR A 166 -7.11 -15.97 24.40
CA THR A 166 -6.56 -17.05 25.27
C THR A 166 -5.69 -18.10 24.56
N ILE A 167 -5.81 -18.27 23.24
CA ILE A 167 -5.04 -19.26 22.47
C ILE A 167 -3.52 -18.92 22.38
N HIS A 168 -2.65 -19.84 22.76
CA HIS A 168 -1.21 -19.59 23.00
C HIS A 168 -0.31 -19.26 21.78
N SER A 169 -0.83 -19.11 20.55
CA SER A 169 -0.04 -18.70 19.39
C SER A 169 0.00 -17.17 19.21
N CYS A 170 1.15 -16.65 18.77
CA CYS A 170 1.45 -15.22 18.69
C CYS A 170 0.70 -14.49 17.55
N SER A 171 0.13 -15.23 16.60
CA SER A 171 -0.59 -14.72 15.43
C SER A 171 -1.51 -15.82 14.89
N PHE A 172 -2.70 -15.47 14.41
CA PHE A 172 -3.58 -16.40 13.69
C PHE A 172 -3.69 -15.98 12.23
N ILE A 173 -3.71 -16.96 11.33
CA ILE A 173 -4.10 -16.73 9.94
C ILE A 173 -5.61 -16.53 9.93
N LEU A 174 -6.04 -15.31 9.61
CA LEU A 174 -7.42 -15.01 9.32
C LEU A 174 -7.63 -15.23 7.83
N GLN A 175 -8.36 -16.29 7.48
CA GLN A 175 -8.91 -16.49 6.15
C GLN A 175 -10.36 -16.08 6.20
N ILE A 176 -10.73 -15.06 5.42
CA ILE A 176 -12.11 -14.67 5.26
C ILE A 176 -12.44 -14.68 3.77
N THR A 177 -13.46 -15.48 3.44
CA THR A 177 -13.93 -15.69 2.08
C THR A 177 -15.39 -15.26 1.98
N THR A 178 -15.70 -14.50 0.93
CA THR A 178 -17.04 -14.29 0.42
C THR A 178 -17.57 -15.61 -0.15
N ASN A 179 -18.85 -15.91 0.13
CA ASN A 179 -19.52 -17.14 -0.33
C ASN A 179 -19.74 -17.14 -1.83
#